data_AF-A0A965PBR9-F1
#
_entry.id   AF-A0A965PBR9-F1
#
_cell.length_a   1.000
_cell.length_b   1.000
_cell.length_c   1.000
_cell.angle_alpha   90.00
_cell.angle_beta   90.00
_cell.angle_gamma   90.00
#
_symmetry.space_group_name_H-M   'P 1'
#
loop_
_entity.id
_entity.type
_entity.pdbx_description
1 polymer ?
#
loop_
_entity_poly.entity_id
_entity_poly.type
_entity_poly.pdbx_seq_one_letter_code
_entity_poly.pdbx_strand_id
1 'polypeptide(L)'
;MLKAKQIERRFTWGTHLWPHDGSAKDIGSGQRRCDMMGALGFPVVVLPRDNVGDGIEAVRRILRMSWWDRARCEKGLTHLKEYRRKYDKLRNVFLEEPDKNGHDHGADSVRTAAMGIDQLATATTFVMPPQPMQWVA
;
A
#
# COMPACT_ATOMS: atom_id res chain seq x y z
N MET A 1 -20.16 0.30 9.55
CA MET A 1 -18.86 0.75 10.12
C MET A 1 -18.08 1.68 9.18
N LEU A 2 -17.74 1.25 7.96
CA LEU A 2 -17.02 2.08 6.99
C LEU A 2 -17.79 3.33 6.53
N LYS A 3 -19.07 3.18 6.17
CA LYS A 3 -19.93 4.31 5.76
C LYS A 3 -20.05 5.41 6.83
N ALA A 4 -20.06 5.04 8.11
CA ALA A 4 -20.09 6.00 9.21
C ALA A 4 -18.77 6.77 9.31
N LYS A 5 -17.62 6.07 9.24
CA LYS A 5 -16.29 6.69 9.21
C LYS A 5 -16.04 7.51 7.94
N GLN A 6 -16.68 7.14 6.82
CA GLN A 6 -16.66 7.86 5.55
C GLN A 6 -17.21 9.28 5.73
N ILE A 7 -18.38 9.39 6.37
CA ILE A 7 -19.07 10.66 6.64
C ILE A 7 -18.28 11.50 7.65
N GLU A 8 -17.83 10.87 8.73
CA GLU A 8 -17.08 11.54 9.81
C GLU A 8 -15.76 12.14 9.31
N ARG A 9 -14.97 11.36 8.55
CA ARG A 9 -13.62 11.75 8.12
C ARG A 9 -13.57 12.34 6.71
N ARG A 10 -14.70 12.33 6.00
CA ARG A 10 -14.82 12.78 4.59
C ARG A 10 -13.84 12.06 3.66
N PHE A 11 -13.58 10.78 3.91
CA PHE A 11 -12.76 9.94 3.05
C PHE A 11 -13.64 9.03 2.23
N THR A 12 -13.34 8.82 0.95
CA THR A 12 -13.95 7.74 0.18
C THR A 12 -13.09 6.49 0.32
N TRP A 13 -13.68 5.41 0.81
CA TRP A 13 -13.00 4.11 0.88
C TRP A 13 -13.16 3.37 -0.44
N GLY A 14 -12.05 2.91 -1.02
CA GLY A 14 -12.04 2.06 -2.20
C GLY A 14 -11.85 0.58 -1.87
N THR A 15 -11.49 -0.19 -2.89
CA THR A 15 -11.08 -1.59 -2.74
C THR A 15 -9.72 -1.69 -2.03
N HIS A 16 -9.62 -2.65 -1.11
CA HIS A 16 -8.38 -2.94 -0.39
C HIS A 16 -7.55 -3.97 -1.18
N LEU A 17 -6.40 -3.54 -1.67
CA LEU A 17 -5.44 -4.41 -2.35
C LEU A 17 -4.52 -5.06 -1.30
N TRP A 18 -4.50 -6.39 -1.30
CA TRP A 18 -3.71 -7.19 -0.35
C TRP A 18 -2.64 -7.99 -1.10
N PRO A 19 -1.46 -8.19 -0.49
CA PRO A 19 -0.45 -9.08 -1.04
C PRO A 19 -0.92 -10.54 -0.99
N HIS A 20 -0.25 -11.41 -1.73
CA HIS A 20 -0.59 -12.83 -1.88
C HIS A 20 -0.74 -13.60 -0.56
N ASP A 21 0.00 -13.22 0.48
CA ASP A 21 -0.05 -13.80 1.82
C ASP A 21 -1.28 -13.36 2.64
N GLY A 22 -2.03 -12.37 2.15
CA GLY A 22 -3.32 -11.96 2.70
C GLY A 22 -4.42 -13.05 2.63
N SER A 23 -4.22 -14.07 1.80
CA SER A 23 -5.10 -15.25 1.70
C SER A 23 -4.70 -16.39 2.66
N ALA A 24 -3.69 -16.18 3.52
CA ALA A 24 -3.27 -17.18 4.49
C ALA A 24 -4.43 -17.56 5.43
N LYS A 25 -4.55 -18.86 5.70
CA LYS A 25 -5.50 -19.38 6.70
C LYS A 25 -5.00 -19.05 8.09
N ASP A 26 -5.90 -18.54 8.93
CA ASP A 26 -5.63 -18.39 10.34
C ASP A 26 -5.61 -19.75 11.04
N ILE A 27 -4.64 -19.96 11.94
CA ILE A 27 -4.42 -21.25 12.61
C ILE A 27 -5.53 -21.53 13.63
N GLY A 28 -6.11 -20.49 14.23
CA GLY A 28 -7.18 -20.64 15.23
C GLY A 28 -8.56 -20.81 14.60
N SER A 29 -8.92 -19.95 13.65
CA SER A 29 -10.28 -19.96 13.05
C SER A 29 -10.41 -20.87 11.82
N GLY A 30 -9.30 -21.26 11.18
CA GLY A 30 -9.29 -22.03 9.93
C GLY A 30 -9.77 -21.24 8.70
N GLN A 31 -10.23 -20.00 8.88
CA GLN A 31 -10.70 -19.11 7.82
C GLN A 31 -9.55 -18.30 7.23
N ARG A 32 -9.67 -17.92 5.96
CA ARG A 32 -8.69 -17.00 5.35
C ARG A 32 -8.95 -15.58 5.84
N ARG A 33 -7.87 -14.80 6.01
CA ARG A 33 -7.99 -13.41 6.46
C ARG A 33 -8.80 -12.54 5.49
N CYS A 34 -8.70 -12.79 4.19
CA CYS A 34 -9.51 -12.13 3.17
C CYS A 34 -11.01 -12.42 3.35
N ASP A 35 -11.39 -13.66 3.70
CA ASP A 35 -12.80 -14.06 3.85
C ASP A 35 -13.41 -13.40 5.08
N MET A 36 -12.65 -13.32 6.18
CA MET A 36 -13.05 -12.59 7.39
C MET A 36 -13.26 -11.09 7.11
N MET A 37 -12.37 -10.47 6.33
CA MET A 37 -12.54 -9.07 5.93
C MET A 37 -13.73 -8.86 4.99
N GLY A 38 -13.96 -9.79 4.06
CA GLY A 38 -15.14 -9.79 3.20
C GLY A 38 -16.45 -9.86 4.01
N ALA A 39 -16.50 -10.73 5.02
CA ALA A 39 -17.65 -10.84 5.93
C ALA A 39 -17.94 -9.56 6.71
N LEU A 40 -16.90 -8.75 6.99
CA LEU A 40 -17.04 -7.42 7.61
C LEU A 40 -17.46 -6.32 6.62
N GLY A 41 -17.68 -6.66 5.34
CA GLY A 41 -18.12 -5.75 4.29
C GLY A 41 -17.00 -4.94 3.65
N PHE A 42 -15.75 -5.40 3.75
CA PHE A 42 -14.61 -4.77 3.08
C PHE A 42 -14.37 -5.43 1.71
N PRO A 43 -14.38 -4.68 0.60
CA PRO A 43 -13.98 -5.20 -0.69
C PRO A 43 -12.47 -5.43 -0.70
N VAL A 44 -12.03 -6.69 -0.62
CA VAL A 44 -10.62 -7.08 -0.62
C VAL A 44 -10.29 -7.80 -1.92
N VAL A 45 -9.19 -7.41 -2.57
CA VAL A 45 -8.61 -8.11 -3.71
C VAL A 45 -7.20 -8.53 -3.34
N VAL A 46 -6.96 -9.84 -3.39
CA VAL A 46 -5.64 -10.42 -3.13
C VAL A 46 -4.88 -10.50 -4.45
N LEU A 47 -3.72 -9.84 -4.50
CA LEU A 47 -2.84 -9.83 -5.66
C LEU A 47 -1.99 -11.10 -5.72
N PRO A 48 -1.64 -11.58 -6.93
CA PRO A 48 -0.66 -12.66 -7.08
C PRO A 48 0.72 -12.22 -6.60
N ARG A 49 1.60 -13.19 -6.38
CA ARG A 49 2.98 -12.91 -5.99
C ARG A 49 3.74 -12.25 -7.14
N ASP A 50 4.38 -11.12 -6.85
CA ASP A 50 5.13 -10.30 -7.79
C ASP A 50 6.64 -10.32 -7.51
N ASN A 51 7.43 -9.88 -8.49
CA ASN A 51 8.84 -9.59 -8.31
C ASN A 51 9.01 -8.21 -7.66
N VAL A 52 9.85 -8.14 -6.62
CA VAL A 52 10.16 -6.90 -5.89
C VAL A 52 10.66 -5.79 -6.84
N GLY A 53 11.50 -6.13 -7.82
CA GLY A 53 12.04 -5.17 -8.79
C GLY A 53 10.95 -4.53 -9.64
N ASP A 54 10.04 -5.34 -10.19
CA ASP A 54 8.90 -4.85 -11.00
C ASP A 54 7.99 -3.94 -10.17
N GLY A 55 7.74 -4.33 -8.92
CA GLY A 55 6.93 -3.52 -8.01
C GLY A 55 7.61 -2.20 -7.62
N ILE A 56 8.94 -2.15 -7.45
CA ILE A 56 9.66 -0.89 -7.21
C ILE A 56 9.50 0.05 -8.41
N GLU A 57 9.60 -0.47 -9.64
CA GLU A 57 9.40 0.33 -10.85
C GLU A 57 7.94 0.78 -11.00
N ALA A 58 6.97 -0.05 -10.62
CA ALA A 58 5.57 0.36 -10.57
C ALA A 58 5.35 1.51 -9.56
N VAL A 59 5.94 1.42 -8.36
CA VAL A 59 5.89 2.50 -7.35
C VAL A 59 6.47 3.80 -7.90
N ARG A 60 7.62 3.75 -8.58
CA ARG A 60 8.25 4.94 -9.18
C ARG A 60 7.35 5.61 -10.22
N ARG A 61 6.58 4.85 -10.99
CA ARG A 61 5.60 5.41 -11.95
C ARG A 61 4.45 6.09 -11.24
N ILE A 62 3.84 5.43 -10.26
CA ILE A 62 2.66 5.99 -9.57
C ILE A 62 3.01 7.16 -8.65
N LEU A 63 4.20 7.19 -8.04
CA LEU A 63 4.60 8.27 -7.14
C LEU A 63 4.55 9.63 -7.84
N ARG A 64 4.99 9.70 -9.10
CA ARG A 64 4.96 10.92 -9.93
C ARG A 64 3.54 11.42 -10.22
N MET A 65 2.53 10.58 -10.02
CA MET A 65 1.12 10.85 -10.29
C MET A 65 0.28 10.86 -9.00
N SER A 66 0.91 10.70 -7.83
CA SER A 66 0.23 10.54 -6.55
C SER A 66 0.28 11.83 -5.75
N TRP A 67 -0.77 12.04 -4.95
CA TRP A 67 -0.86 13.17 -4.02
C TRP A 67 -1.04 12.61 -2.61
N TRP A 68 -0.20 13.04 -1.67
CA TRP A 68 -0.20 12.55 -0.29
C TRP A 68 -0.51 13.67 0.68
N ASP A 69 -1.39 13.42 1.65
CA ASP A 69 -1.61 14.33 2.77
C ASP A 69 -0.39 14.27 3.70
N ARG A 70 0.39 15.35 3.79
CA ARG A 70 1.63 15.39 4.58
C ARG A 70 1.43 14.96 6.02
N ALA A 71 0.38 15.46 6.67
CA ALA A 71 0.16 15.27 8.09
C ALA A 71 -0.37 13.86 8.39
N ARG A 72 -1.32 13.39 7.57
CA ARG A 72 -1.95 12.08 7.81
C ARG A 72 -1.10 10.91 7.32
N CYS A 73 -0.24 11.14 6.32
CA CYS A 73 0.63 10.12 5.74
C CYS A 73 2.09 10.23 6.22
N GLU A 74 2.40 11.05 7.23
CA GLU A 74 3.77 11.30 7.69
C GLU A 74 4.58 10.01 7.90
N LYS A 75 4.05 9.05 8.66
CA LYS A 75 4.73 7.77 8.92
C LYS A 75 4.98 6.98 7.63
N GLY A 76 3.98 6.90 6.75
CA GLY A 76 4.11 6.21 5.46
C GLY A 76 5.14 6.86 4.56
N LEU A 77 5.17 8.20 4.52
CA LEU A 77 6.16 8.97 3.78
C LEU A 77 7.58 8.77 4.34
N THR A 78 7.74 8.67 5.67
CA THR A 78 9.02 8.34 6.29
C THR A 78 9.50 6.95 5.89
N HIS A 79 8.63 5.94 5.89
CA HIS A 79 8.99 4.60 5.42
C HIS A 79 9.37 4.57 3.94
N LEU A 80 8.66 5.30 3.08
CA LEU A 80 9.02 5.41 1.66
C LEU A 80 10.38 6.08 1.43
N LYS A 81 10.71 7.11 2.22
CA LYS A 81 12.00 7.83 2.10
C LYS A 81 13.20 7.01 2.56
N GLU A 82 13.03 6.24 3.62
CA GLU A 82 14.10 5.42 4.22
C GLU A 82 14.22 4.02 3.61
N TYR A 83 13.32 3.67 2.67
CA TYR A 83 13.38 2.40 1.96
C TYR A 83 14.61 2.37 1.04
N ARG A 84 15.46 1.36 1.22
CA ARG A 84 16.73 1.25 0.51
C ARG A 84 17.11 -0.21 0.25
N ARG A 85 18.01 -0.41 -0.71
CA ARG A 85 18.60 -1.72 -0.99
C ARG A 85 19.60 -2.08 0.10
N LYS A 86 19.66 -3.37 0.42
CA LYS A 86 20.64 -3.88 1.38
C LYS A 86 22.06 -3.75 0.81
N TYR A 87 22.97 -3.22 1.62
CA TYR A 87 24.38 -3.09 1.25
C TYR A 87 25.22 -4.19 1.90
N ASP A 88 25.95 -4.96 1.10
CA ASP A 88 26.92 -5.92 1.58
C ASP A 88 28.28 -5.23 1.75
N LYS A 89 28.66 -4.98 3.00
CA LYS A 89 29.93 -4.31 3.35
C LYS A 89 31.17 -5.13 2.99
N LEU A 90 31.08 -6.46 3.03
CA LEU A 90 32.22 -7.34 2.75
C LEU A 90 32.50 -7.40 1.25
N ARG A 91 31.43 -7.48 0.45
CA ARG A 91 31.52 -7.54 -1.00
C ARG A 91 31.55 -6.16 -1.66
N ASN A 92 31.28 -5.10 -0.90
CA ASN A 92 31.21 -3.72 -1.37
C ASN A 92 30.19 -3.52 -2.51
N VAL A 93 29.04 -4.19 -2.42
CA VAL A 93 27.98 -4.21 -3.44
C VAL A 93 26.59 -4.08 -2.82
N PHE A 94 25.63 -3.53 -3.57
CA PHE A 94 24.21 -3.59 -3.20
C PHE A 94 23.59 -4.90 -3.64
N LEU A 95 22.88 -5.55 -2.73
CA LEU A 95 22.08 -6.74 -3.02
C LEU A 95 20.75 -6.34 -3.69
N GLU A 96 20.09 -7.31 -4.31
CA GLU A 96 18.77 -7.10 -4.92
C GLU A 96 17.65 -7.03 -3.87
N GLU A 97 17.88 -7.64 -2.70
CA GLU A 97 16.92 -7.59 -1.60
C GLU A 97 16.88 -6.22 -0.91
N PRO A 98 15.69 -5.77 -0.46
CA PRO A 98 15.55 -4.57 0.34
C PRO A 98 16.20 -4.74 1.72
N ASP A 99 16.65 -3.62 2.28
CA ASP A 99 17.17 -3.56 3.63
C ASP A 99 16.03 -3.81 4.64
N LYS A 100 16.23 -4.73 5.58
CA LYS A 100 15.25 -5.08 6.62
C LYS A 100 15.40 -4.13 7.81
N ASN A 101 15.32 -2.84 7.54
CA ASN A 101 15.50 -1.76 8.51
C ASN A 101 14.19 -1.32 9.17
N GLY A 102 13.08 -2.05 8.96
CA GLY A 102 11.75 -1.72 9.48
C GLY A 102 10.99 -0.70 8.64
N HIS A 103 11.55 -0.25 7.52
CA HIS A 103 10.85 0.58 6.53
C HIS A 103 10.31 -0.21 5.33
N ASP A 104 10.60 -1.51 5.28
CA ASP A 104 10.15 -2.45 4.26
C ASP A 104 8.64 -2.66 4.28
N HIS A 105 8.02 -2.87 5.44
CA HIS A 105 6.56 -3.08 5.51
C HIS A 105 5.74 -1.89 4.98
N GLY A 106 6.17 -0.66 5.31
CA GLY A 106 5.53 0.56 4.83
C GLY A 106 5.65 0.68 3.31
N ALA A 107 6.85 0.49 2.77
CA ALA A 107 7.09 0.54 1.33
C ALA A 107 6.38 -0.59 0.56
N ASP A 108 6.34 -1.81 1.11
CA ASP A 108 5.67 -2.97 0.52
C ASP A 108 4.16 -2.77 0.39
N SER A 109 3.54 -2.03 1.31
CA SER A 109 2.12 -1.66 1.19
C SER A 109 1.86 -0.78 -0.03
N VAL A 110 2.76 0.16 -0.33
CA VAL A 110 2.67 1.03 -1.51
C VAL A 110 3.01 0.26 -2.78
N ARG A 111 3.92 -0.71 -2.70
CA ARG A 111 4.19 -1.65 -3.79
C ARG A 111 2.95 -2.45 -4.17
N THR A 112 2.27 -3.00 -3.17
CA THR A 112 1.02 -3.75 -3.38
C THR A 112 -0.04 -2.86 -4.03
N ALA A 113 -0.18 -1.60 -3.56
CA ALA A 113 -1.08 -0.64 -4.19
C ALA A 113 -0.71 -0.37 -5.65
N ALA A 114 0.57 -0.13 -5.95
CA ALA A 114 1.06 0.13 -7.31
C ALA A 114 0.82 -1.05 -8.27
N MET A 115 1.00 -2.29 -7.78
CA MET A 115 0.82 -3.49 -8.59
C MET A 115 -0.63 -3.85 -8.86
N GLY A 116 -1.56 -3.42 -8.01
CA GLY A 116 -2.99 -3.71 -8.16
C GLY A 116 -3.84 -2.53 -8.64
N ILE A 117 -3.26 -1.35 -8.83
CA ILE A 117 -4.02 -0.13 -9.13
C ILE A 117 -4.83 -0.26 -10.42
N ASP A 118 -4.31 -0.97 -11.42
CA ASP A 118 -4.99 -1.21 -12.70
C ASP A 118 -6.17 -2.19 -12.58
N GLN A 119 -6.23 -2.98 -11.50
CA GLN A 119 -7.34 -3.89 -11.22
C GLN A 119 -8.51 -3.18 -10.54
N LEU A 120 -8.33 -1.92 -10.15
CA LEU A 120 -9.39 -1.11 -9.57
C LEU A 120 -10.27 -0.56 -10.70
N ALA A 121 -11.58 -0.75 -10.59
CA ALA A 121 -12.52 -0.21 -11.57
C ALA A 121 -12.41 1.32 -11.62
N THR A 122 -12.00 1.85 -12.78
CA THR A 122 -11.83 3.27 -13.07
C THR A 122 -13.17 4.00 -13.06
N ALA A 123 -13.65 4.43 -11.89
CA ALA A 123 -14.75 5.39 -11.81
C ALA A 123 -14.81 6.03 -10.42
N THR A 124 -13.80 6.83 -10.08
CA THR A 124 -14.04 7.91 -9.13
C THR A 124 -13.33 9.14 -9.67
N THR A 125 -14.11 10.12 -10.09
CA THR A 125 -13.61 11.46 -10.37
C THR A 125 -12.86 11.93 -9.14
N PHE A 126 -11.56 12.07 -9.24
CA PHE A 126 -10.76 12.62 -8.14
C PHE A 126 -11.23 14.06 -7.92
N VAL A 127 -11.97 14.27 -6.83
CA VAL A 127 -12.33 15.60 -6.36
C VAL A 127 -11.26 16.01 -5.37
N MET A 128 -10.48 17.03 -5.73
CA MET A 128 -9.52 17.64 -4.82
C MET A 128 -10.24 18.03 -3.53
N PRO A 129 -9.85 17.50 -2.37
CA PRO A 129 -10.48 17.85 -1.11
C PRO A 129 -10.20 19.33 -0.76
N PRO A 130 -11.11 19.99 -0.02
CA PRO A 130 -11.02 21.41 0.28
C PRO A 130 -9.76 21.75 1.10
N GLN A 131 -9.14 22.87 0.74
CA GLN A 131 -7.96 23.45 1.39
C GLN A 131 -8.24 23.89 2.85
N PRO A 132 -7.22 23.99 3.73
CA PRO A 132 -5.79 23.80 3.45
C PRO A 132 -5.29 22.41 3.86
N MET A 133 -5.04 21.54 2.88
CA MET A 133 -4.24 20.32 3.10
C MET A 133 -2.87 20.55 2.48
N GLN A 134 -1.82 20.34 3.28
CA GLN A 134 -0.43 20.40 2.81
C GLN A 134 -0.13 19.14 2.01
N TRP A 135 -0.42 19.18 0.71
CA TRP A 135 -0.11 18.08 -0.20
C TRP A 135 1.39 17.98 -0.45
N VAL A 136 1.88 16.75 -0.53
CA VAL A 136 3.22 16.45 -1.04
C VAL A 136 3.06 15.64 -2.32
N ALA A 137 3.72 16.11 -3.39
CA ALA A 137 3.96 15.38 -4.62
C ALA A 137 5.25 14.56 -4.50
#